data_AF-A0A0K0FFX6-F1
#
_entry.id   AF-A0A0K0FFX6-F1
#
_cell.length_a   1.000
_cell.length_b   1.000
_cell.length_c   1.000
_cell.angle_alpha   90.00
_cell.angle_beta   90.00
_cell.angle_gamma   90.00
#
_symmetry.space_group_name_H-M   'P 1'
#
loop_
_entity.id
_entity.type
_entity.pdbx_description
1 polymer ?
#
loop_
_entity_poly.entity_id
_entity_poly.type
_entity_poly.pdbx_seq_one_letter_code
_entity_poly.pdbx_strand_id
1 'polypeptide(L)' 'MEHLDQQMALKWIYDNVENFGGKRKKITLLGHGEYASDATAHMLNKDSKKLFDRVIAISRTVINKWSLEKPKL' A
#
# COMPACT_ATOMS: atom_id res chain seq x y z
N MET A 1 -0.67 5.01 -12.71
CA MET A 1 0.46 4.14 -13.10
C MET A 1 1.30 3.80 -11.87
N GLU A 2 1.54 4.76 -10.96
CA GLU A 2 2.34 4.59 -9.72
C GLU A 2 1.94 3.42 -8.80
N HIS A 3 0.65 3.04 -8.72
CA HIS A 3 0.24 1.94 -7.83
C HIS A 3 0.57 0.54 -8.36
N LEU A 4 0.85 0.35 -9.65
CA LEU A 4 1.01 -1.02 -10.20
C LEU A 4 2.30 -1.67 -9.71
N ASP A 5 3.37 -0.90 -9.57
CA ASP A 5 4.65 -1.40 -9.06
C ASP A 5 4.52 -1.76 -7.57
N GLN A 6 3.84 -0.92 -6.78
CA GLN A 6 3.57 -1.19 -5.37
C GLN A 6 2.67 -2.43 -5.19
N GLN A 7 1.67 -2.63 -6.06
CA GLN A 7 0.84 -3.85 -6.07
C GLN A 7 1.68 -5.11 -6.36
N MET A 8 2.57 -5.03 -7.36
CA MET A 8 3.45 -6.15 -7.70
C MET A 8 4.41 -6.47 -6.55
N ALA A 9 5.00 -5.45 -5.93
CA ALA A 9 5.87 -5.61 -4.78
C ALA A 9 5.12 -6.22 -3.58
N LEU A 10 3.93 -5.72 -3.26
CA LEU A 10 3.07 -6.28 -2.22
C LEU A 10 2.73 -7.75 -2.48
N LYS A 11 2.45 -8.10 -3.74
CA LYS A 11 2.16 -9.49 -4.11
C LYS A 11 3.39 -10.37 -3.94
N TRP A 12 4.56 -9.91 -4.37
CA TRP A 12 5.80 -10.64 -4.16
C TRP A 12 6.08 -10.86 -2.67
N ILE A 13 5.94 -9.83 -1.83
CA ILE A 13 6.10 -9.96 -0.38
C ILE A 13 5.09 -10.97 0.16
N TYR A 14 3.81 -10.84 -0.18
CA TYR A 14 2.76 -11.74 0.30
C TYR A 14 3.01 -13.21 -0.06
N ASP A 15 3.59 -13.48 -1.23
CA ASP A 15 3.89 -14.82 -1.72
C ASP A 15 5.19 -15.40 -1.15
N ASN A 16 6.13 -14.55 -0.72
CA ASN A 16 7.49 -15.00 -0.38
C ASN A 16 7.90 -14.76 1.08
N VAL A 17 7.18 -13.93 1.85
CA VAL A 17 7.62 -13.49 3.18
C VAL A 17 7.80 -14.65 4.19
N GLU A 18 7.10 -15.76 4.00
CA GLU A 18 7.23 -16.95 4.85
C GLU A 18 8.59 -17.66 4.66
N ASN A 19 9.21 -17.55 3.47
CA ASN A 19 10.56 -18.07 3.20
C ASN A 19 11.64 -17.31 3.99
N PHE A 20 11.31 -16.10 4.48
CA PHE A 20 12.19 -15.26 5.29
C PHE A 20 11.79 -15.25 6.77
N GLY A 21 10.92 -16.17 7.21
CA GLY A 21 10.47 -16.28 8.59
C GLY A 21 9.40 -15.26 9.01
N GLY A 22 8.89 -14.45 8.09
CA GLY A 22 7.75 -13.58 8.36
C GLY A 22 6.41 -14.31 8.27
N LYS A 23 5.32 -13.60 8.53
CA LYS A 23 3.96 -14.15 8.53
C LYS A 23 3.11 -13.39 7.52
N ARG A 24 2.67 -14.05 6.45
CA ARG A 24 1.89 -13.38 5.38
C ARG A 24 0.61 -12.73 5.89
N LYS A 25 0.01 -13.29 6.95
CA LYS A 25 -1.19 -12.75 7.64
C LYS A 25 -0.90 -11.60 8.62
N LYS A 26 0.35 -11.12 8.72
CA LYS A 26 0.76 -10.03 9.63
C LYS A 26 1.56 -8.94 8.92
N ILE A 27 1.41 -8.80 7.61
CA ILE A 27 2.04 -7.72 6.85
C ILE A 27 1.40 -6.38 7.27
N THR A 28 2.23 -5.39 7.59
CA THR A 28 1.81 -4.02 7.91
C THR A 28 2.41 -3.09 6.87
N LEU A 29 1.58 -2.32 6.17
CA LEU A 29 2.02 -1.32 5.20
C LEU A 29 2.21 0.03 5.90
N LEU A 30 3.41 0.59 5.83
CA LEU A 30 3.73 1.89 6.42
C LEU A 30 4.02 2.90 5.31
N GLY A 31 3.43 4.09 5.43
CA GLY A 31 3.70 5.20 4.53
C GLY A 31 3.75 6.54 5.26
N HIS A 32 4.54 7.49 4.72
CA HIS A 32 4.64 8.87 5.20
C HIS A 32 4.41 9.84 4.02
N GLY A 33 3.65 10.91 4.25
CA GLY A 33 3.37 11.91 3.22
C GLY A 33 2.63 11.31 2.04
N GLU A 34 3.08 11.56 0.81
CA GLU A 34 2.53 10.99 -0.42
C GLU A 34 2.38 9.46 -0.33
N TYR A 35 3.36 8.76 0.23
CA TYR A 35 3.31 7.30 0.38
C TYR A 35 2.29 6.81 1.44
N ALA A 36 1.89 7.67 2.38
CA ALA A 36 0.80 7.37 3.30
C ALA A 36 -0.56 7.36 2.57
N SER A 37 -0.71 8.26 1.59
CA SER A 37 -1.88 8.25 0.70
C SER A 37 -1.91 7.00 -0.17
N ASP A 38 -0.76 6.55 -0.69
CA ASP A 38 -0.68 5.29 -1.43
C ASP A 38 -1.02 4.08 -0.55
N ALA A 39 -0.46 4.03 0.65
CA ALA A 39 -0.73 2.95 1.60
C ALA A 39 -2.23 2.84 1.95
N THR A 40 -2.90 3.98 2.10
CA THR A 40 -4.35 4.01 2.35
C THR A 40 -5.18 3.79 1.08
N ALA A 41 -4.68 4.12 -0.11
CA ALA A 41 -5.30 3.75 -1.38
C ALA A 41 -5.35 2.22 -1.56
N HIS A 42 -4.30 1.52 -1.13
CA HIS A 42 -4.26 0.05 -1.15
C HIS A 42 -5.34 -0.60 -0.26
N MET A 43 -5.89 0.11 0.73
CA MET A 43 -7.03 -0.38 1.54
C MET A 43 -8.34 -0.43 0.74
N LEU A 44 -8.45 0.39 -0.32
CA LEU A 44 -9.64 0.50 -1.16
C LEU A 44 -9.52 -0.35 -2.43
N ASN A 45 -8.31 -0.61 -2.90
CA ASN A 45 -8.07 -1.44 -4.08
C ASN A 45 -8.29 -2.93 -3.78
N LYS A 46 -9.16 -3.58 -4.56
CA LYS A 46 -9.57 -4.99 -4.36
C LYS A 46 -8.41 -5.99 -4.47
N ASP A 47 -7.43 -5.71 -5.31
CA ASP A 47 -6.33 -6.63 -5.59
C ASP A 47 -5.23 -6.56 -4.52
N SER A 48 -4.93 -5.36 -4.01
CA SER A 48 -3.93 -5.19 -2.96
C SER A 48 -4.45 -5.32 -1.54
N LYS A 49 -5.72 -5.00 -1.27
CA LYS A 49 -6.28 -5.00 0.10
C LYS A 49 -6.07 -6.34 0.83
N LYS A 50 -6.10 -7.44 0.09
CA LYS A 50 -5.93 -8.81 0.61
C LYS A 50 -4.47 -9.18 0.92
N LEU A 51 -3.50 -8.33 0.57
CA LEU A 51 -2.06 -8.63 0.64
C LEU A 51 -1.40 -8.08 1.93
N PHE A 52 -2.14 -7.38 2.78
CA PHE A 52 -1.68 -6.88 4.07
C PHE A 52 -2.82 -6.86 5.08
N ASP A 53 -2.48 -6.76 6.36
CA ASP A 53 -3.43 -6.84 7.48
C ASP A 53 -3.61 -5.49 8.19
N ARG A 54 -2.58 -4.64 8.17
CA ARG A 54 -2.56 -3.35 8.89
C ARG A 54 -1.96 -2.24 8.03
N VAL A 55 -2.32 -1.00 8.32
CA VAL A 55 -1.73 0.19 7.72
C VAL A 55 -1.32 1.18 8.82
N ILE A 56 -0.14 1.78 8.66
CA ILE A 56 0.31 2.95 9.41
C ILE A 56 0.48 4.09 8.41
N ALA A 57 -0.39 5.09 8.48
CA ALA A 57 -0.38 6.25 7.60
C ALA A 57 0.03 7.49 8.40
N ILE A 58 1.14 8.11 8.00
CA ILE A 58 1.72 9.26 8.72
C ILE A 58 1.61 10.51 7.84
N SER A 59 1.06 11.59 8.41
CA SER A 59 0.93 12.93 7.81
C SER A 59 -0.07 13.08 6.64
N ARG A 60 -0.50 12.00 5.98
CA ARG A 60 -1.54 12.03 4.91
C ARG A 60 -2.32 10.71 4.77
N THR A 61 -3.38 10.75 3.96
CA THR A 61 -4.28 9.66 3.59
C THR A 61 -4.82 9.86 2.16
N VAL A 62 -5.43 8.83 1.58
CA VAL A 62 -6.00 8.83 0.21
C VAL A 62 -7.08 9.89 -0.02
N ILE A 63 -7.72 10.39 1.04
CA ILE A 63 -8.77 11.43 0.94
C ILE A 63 -8.21 12.86 0.96
N ASN A 64 -6.90 13.03 1.15
CA ASN A 64 -6.29 14.36 1.05
C ASN A 64 -6.44 14.90 -0.38
N LYS A 65 -6.77 16.20 -0.51
CA LYS A 65 -7.06 16.86 -1.80
C LYS A 65 -6.01 16.56 -2.88
N TRP A 66 -4.73 16.71 -2.53
CA TRP A 66 -3.60 16.49 -3.44
C TRP A 66 -3.43 15.05 -3.92
N SER A 67 -4.01 14.07 -3.23
CA SER A 67 -3.97 12.65 -3.60
C SER A 67 -5.08 12.27 -4.59
N LEU A 68 -6.10 13.12 -4.73
CA LEU A 68 -7.21 12.94 -5.67
C LEU A 68 -7.03 13.76 -6.95
N GLU A 69 -6.04 14.66 -6.97
CA GLU A 69 -5.70 15.44 -8.14
C GLU A 69 -5.10 14.53 -9.22
N LYS A 70 -5.56 14.69 -10.47
CA LYS A 70 -4.96 13.99 -11.59
C LYS A 70 -3.51 14.47 -11.75
N PRO A 71 -2.55 13.57 -12.03
CA PRO A 71 -1.19 13.99 -12.34
C PRO A 71 -1.23 15.06 -13.43
N LYS A 72 -0.53 16.17 -13.21
CA LYS A 72 -0.30 17.14 -14.29
C LYS A 72 0.59 16.44 -15.32
N LEU A 73 0.09 16.36 -16.56
CA LEU A 73 0.83 15.89 -17.73
C LEU A 73 2.07 16.76 -17.95
#